data_AF-G3HB18-F1
#
_entry.id   AF-G3HB18-F1
#
_cell.length_a   1.000
_cell.length_b   1.000
_cell.length_c   1.000
_cell.angle_alpha   90.00
_cell.angle_beta   90.00
_cell.angle_gamma   90.00
#
_symmetry.space_group_name_H-M   'P 1'
#
loop_
_entity.id
_entity.type
_entity.pdbx_description
1 polymer ?
#
loop_
_entity_poly.entity_id
_entity_poly.type
_entity_poly.pdbx_seq_one_letter_code
_entity_poly.pdbx_strand_id
1 'polypeptide(L)'
;MAQDQGEKELHIYKLCLNTCIRESKDRLSLASKVLEQFKDQTPVFSKASYIIGPFGTGRNEKIAVHYTVHGSKVQATLRMQHSELRATVFSEK
;
A
#
# COMPACT_ATOMS: atom_id res chain seq x y z
N MET A 1 -38.39 -24.92 -7.73
CA MET A 1 -38.09 -23.49 -7.46
C MET A 1 -36.91 -23.45 -6.50
N ALA A 2 -35.69 -23.59 -7.02
CA ALA A 2 -34.47 -23.40 -6.23
C ALA A 2 -34.08 -21.93 -6.38
N GLN A 3 -34.10 -21.19 -5.29
CA GLN A 3 -33.67 -19.79 -5.28
C GLN A 3 -32.17 -19.75 -5.59
N ASP A 4 -31.85 -18.99 -6.63
CA ASP A 4 -30.52 -18.57 -7.05
C ASP A 4 -29.73 -18.06 -5.83
N GLN A 5 -28.69 -18.80 -5.44
CA GLN A 5 -27.79 -18.36 -4.38
C GLN A 5 -26.96 -17.21 -4.96
N GLY A 6 -27.34 -15.98 -4.61
CA GLY A 6 -26.65 -14.76 -5.05
C GLY A 6 -25.14 -14.90 -4.92
N GLU A 7 -24.47 -15.02 -6.07
CA GLU A 7 -23.04 -15.18 -6.18
C GLU A 7 -22.36 -13.95 -5.56
N LYS A 8 -21.61 -14.16 -4.47
CA LYS A 8 -20.76 -13.10 -3.92
C LYS A 8 -19.56 -12.93 -4.84
N GLU A 9 -19.69 -12.03 -5.81
CA GLU A 9 -18.59 -11.71 -6.70
C GLU A 9 -17.42 -11.11 -5.91
N LEU A 10 -16.25 -11.73 -6.03
CA LEU A 10 -15.04 -11.28 -5.35
C LEU A 10 -14.47 -10.07 -6.08
N HIS A 11 -14.61 -8.90 -5.45
CA HIS A 11 -14.02 -7.67 -5.95
C HIS A 11 -12.84 -7.23 -5.09
N ILE A 12 -11.81 -6.70 -5.75
CA ILE A 12 -10.68 -6.10 -5.07
C ILE A 12 -11.08 -4.70 -4.64
N TYR A 13 -11.27 -4.52 -3.33
CA TYR A 13 -11.77 -3.25 -2.77
C TYR A 13 -10.72 -2.13 -2.80
N LYS A 14 -9.49 -2.45 -2.39
CA LYS A 14 -8.37 -1.51 -2.33
C LYS A 14 -7.04 -2.21 -2.52
N LEU A 15 -6.09 -1.50 -3.10
CA LEU A 15 -4.68 -1.87 -3.08
C LEU A 15 -3.91 -0.76 -2.40
N CYS A 16 -3.16 -1.10 -1.36
CA CYS A 16 -2.29 -0.15 -0.66
C CYS A 16 -0.84 -0.43 -1.04
N LEU A 17 -0.18 0.58 -1.62
CA LEU A 17 1.26 0.59 -1.84
C LEU A 17 1.92 1.30 -0.66
N ASN A 18 2.95 0.69 -0.09
CA ASN A 18 3.64 1.23 1.08
C ASN A 18 5.15 1.24 0.84
N THR A 19 5.76 2.42 0.95
CA THR A 19 7.20 2.62 0.82
C THR A 19 7.78 3.02 2.18
N CYS A 20 8.56 2.12 2.78
CA CYS A 20 9.20 2.33 4.09
C CYS A 20 10.70 2.60 3.91
N ILE A 21 11.15 3.82 4.22
CA ILE A 21 12.53 4.26 3.96
C ILE A 21 13.35 4.29 5.26
N ARG A 22 12.68 4.24 6.42
CA ARG A 22 13.29 4.17 7.78
C ARG A 22 14.13 5.40 8.18
N GLU A 23 14.26 6.39 7.31
CA GLU A 23 14.88 7.70 7.59
C GLU A 23 13.94 8.83 7.13
N SER A 24 13.77 9.88 7.94
CA SER A 24 13.17 11.14 7.46
C SER A 24 14.24 11.98 6.80
N LYS A 25 14.06 12.32 5.52
CA LYS A 25 14.84 13.29 4.74
C LYS A 25 14.41 13.28 3.27
N ASP A 26 15.24 13.83 2.39
CA ASP A 26 15.04 13.97 0.95
C ASP A 26 14.59 12.69 0.24
N ARG A 27 15.06 11.52 0.68
CA ARG A 27 14.62 10.22 0.11
C ARG A 27 13.11 10.01 0.27
N LEU A 28 12.53 10.43 1.38
CA LEU A 28 11.09 10.35 1.62
C LEU A 28 10.31 11.32 0.73
N SER A 29 10.83 12.54 0.56
CA SER A 29 10.25 13.54 -0.34
C SER A 29 10.33 13.10 -1.81
N LEU A 30 11.42 12.44 -2.22
CA LEU A 30 11.57 11.87 -3.56
C LEU A 30 10.60 10.70 -3.78
N ALA A 31 10.48 9.79 -2.81
CA ALA A 31 9.52 8.70 -2.90
C ALA A 31 8.07 9.20 -2.97
N SER A 32 7.75 10.28 -2.25
CA SER A 32 6.45 10.96 -2.38
C SER A 32 6.21 11.42 -3.82
N LYS A 33 7.18 12.09 -4.44
CA LYS A 33 7.07 12.55 -5.84
C LYS A 33 6.93 11.38 -6.83
N VAL A 34 7.63 10.27 -6.60
CA VAL A 34 7.48 9.06 -7.44
C VAL A 34 6.08 8.48 -7.31
N LEU A 35 5.51 8.45 -6.10
CA LEU A 35 4.14 7.97 -5.90
C LEU A 35 3.10 8.93 -6.51
N GLU A 36 3.34 10.24 -6.50
CA GLU A 36 2.51 11.24 -7.21
C GLU A 36 2.52 11.00 -8.74
N GLN A 37 3.60 10.46 -9.31
CA GLN A 37 3.63 10.15 -10.75
C GLN A 37 2.67 9.02 -11.14
N PHE A 38 2.31 8.13 -10.20
CA PHE A 38 1.36 7.06 -10.52
C PHE A 38 -0.08 7.58 -10.66
N LYS A 39 -0.48 8.71 -10.00
CA LYS A 39 -1.85 9.29 -10.00
C LYS A 39 -1.95 10.73 -9.42
N ASP A 40 -3.06 11.42 -9.74
CA ASP A 40 -3.48 12.76 -9.24
C ASP A 40 -3.93 12.82 -7.76
N GLN A 41 -3.31 12.05 -6.89
CA GLN A 41 -3.65 12.02 -5.46
C GLN A 41 -2.42 12.31 -4.63
N THR A 42 -2.57 13.13 -3.60
CA THR A 42 -1.49 13.43 -2.68
C THR A 42 -1.23 12.22 -1.78
N PRO A 43 0.00 11.66 -1.78
CA PRO A 43 0.29 10.49 -0.98
C PRO A 43 0.37 10.85 0.51
N VAL A 44 0.05 9.89 1.37
CA VAL A 44 -0.11 10.13 2.80
C VAL A 44 1.14 9.70 3.56
N PHE A 45 1.66 10.60 4.40
CA PHE A 45 2.83 10.33 5.23
C PHE A 45 2.44 9.63 6.54
N SER A 46 3.20 8.59 6.88
CA SER A 46 3.08 7.88 8.15
C SER A 46 4.22 8.24 9.09
N LYS A 47 3.90 8.39 10.37
CA LYS A 47 4.83 8.81 11.42
C LYS A 47 5.22 7.65 12.34
N ALA A 48 6.43 7.69 12.86
CA ALA A 48 6.88 6.75 13.88
C ALA A 48 6.17 7.00 15.21
N SER A 49 5.61 5.94 15.81
CA SER A 49 4.96 6.01 17.14
C SER A 49 5.96 5.97 18.30
N TYR A 50 7.10 5.30 18.09
CA TYR A 50 8.13 5.06 19.09
C TYR A 50 9.50 5.45 18.56
N ILE A 51 10.42 5.79 19.47
CA ILE A 51 11.83 5.95 19.16
C ILE A 51 12.41 4.54 19.04
N ILE A 52 12.97 4.21 17.89
CA ILE A 52 13.62 2.92 17.68
C ILE A 52 15.09 3.19 17.39
N GLY A 53 15.91 3.07 18.44
CA GLY A 53 17.36 3.34 18.42
C GLY A 53 18.10 2.74 17.21
N PRO A 54 17.97 1.44 16.89
CA PRO A 54 18.69 0.84 15.78
C PRO A 54 18.26 1.36 14.39
N PHE A 55 17.10 2.02 14.28
CA PHE A 55 16.66 2.63 13.02
C PHE A 55 16.94 4.13 12.96
N GLY A 56 17.56 4.73 13.99
CA GLY A 56 17.89 6.15 14.02
C GLY A 56 16.67 7.08 13.91
N THR A 57 15.46 6.56 14.16
CA THR A 57 14.21 7.29 13.98
C THR A 57 13.72 7.88 15.31
N GLY A 58 13.39 9.17 15.31
CA GLY A 58 12.74 9.87 16.41
C GLY A 58 11.22 9.64 16.50
N ARG A 59 10.61 10.07 17.60
CA ARG A 59 9.16 10.02 17.79
C ARG A 59 8.46 11.03 16.87
N ASN A 60 7.32 10.66 16.29
CA ASN A 60 6.52 11.47 15.37
C ASN A 60 7.25 11.89 14.07
N GLU A 61 8.42 11.33 13.81
CA GLU A 61 9.17 11.54 12.57
C GLU A 61 8.47 10.83 11.41
N LYS A 62 8.44 11.44 10.22
CA LYS A 62 7.85 10.84 9.02
C LYS A 62 8.79 9.75 8.49
N ILE A 63 8.30 8.50 8.38
CA ILE A 63 9.14 7.33 8.05
C ILE A 63 8.74 6.59 6.77
N ALA A 64 7.49 6.75 6.37
CA ALA A 64 6.92 6.01 5.26
C ALA A 64 5.89 6.85 4.54
N VAL A 65 5.69 6.52 3.27
CA VAL A 65 4.63 7.07 2.43
C VAL A 65 3.78 5.91 1.97
N HIS A 66 2.46 6.05 2.11
CA HIS A 66 1.52 5.08 1.58
C HIS A 66 0.58 5.72 0.57
N TYR A 67 0.19 4.93 -0.41
CA TYR A 67 -0.72 5.28 -1.47
C TYR A 67 -1.82 4.23 -1.58
N THR A 68 -3.09 4.65 -1.61
CA THR A 68 -4.23 3.72 -1.73
C THR A 68 -4.90 3.89 -3.08
N VAL A 69 -4.96 2.81 -3.84
CA VAL A 69 -5.61 2.74 -5.14
C VAL A 69 -6.96 2.06 -4.98
N HIS A 70 -7.97 2.59 -5.65
CA HIS A 70 -9.31 2.02 -5.74
C HIS A 70 -9.72 1.75 -7.19
N GLY A 71 -10.68 0.84 -7.37
CA GLY A 71 -11.36 0.58 -8.65
C GLY A 71 -10.49 -0.13 -9.69
N SER A 72 -10.80 0.09 -10.98
CA SER A 72 -10.22 -0.64 -12.12
C SER A 72 -8.69 -0.52 -12.24
N LYS A 73 -8.11 0.53 -11.66
CA LYS A 73 -6.66 0.75 -11.60
C LYS A 73 -5.95 -0.34 -10.78
N VAL A 74 -6.63 -0.91 -9.78
CA VAL A 74 -6.07 -1.97 -8.93
C VAL A 74 -5.75 -3.23 -9.73
N GLN A 75 -6.66 -3.63 -10.64
CA GLN A 75 -6.45 -4.81 -11.48
C GLN A 75 -5.23 -4.63 -12.40
N ALA A 76 -5.05 -3.43 -12.96
CA ALA A 76 -3.89 -3.13 -13.78
C ALA A 76 -2.58 -3.22 -12.98
N THR A 77 -2.57 -2.70 -11.75
CA THR A 77 -1.39 -2.76 -10.88
C THR A 77 -1.06 -4.19 -10.43
N LEU A 78 -2.05 -5.01 -10.12
CA LEU A 78 -1.84 -6.40 -9.74
C LEU A 78 -1.31 -7.26 -10.89
N ARG A 79 -1.78 -7.03 -12.12
CA ARG A 79 -1.31 -7.75 -13.31
C ARG A 79 0.17 -7.50 -13.65
N MET A 80 0.77 -6.42 -13.14
CA MET A 80 2.20 -6.16 -13.33
C MET A 80 3.10 -7.08 -12.49
N GLN A 81 2.56 -7.69 -11.43
CA GLN A 81 3.28 -8.69 -10.63
C GLN A 81 2.98 -10.07 -11.23
N HIS A 82 3.98 -10.96 -11.29
CA HIS A 82 3.84 -12.31 -11.83
C HIS A 82 2.60 -13.02 -11.25
N SER A 83 1.89 -13.76 -12.11
CA SER A 83 0.59 -14.38 -11.83
C SER A 83 0.59 -15.46 -10.74
N GLU A 84 1.73 -15.73 -10.12
CA GLU A 84 1.90 -16.77 -9.10
C GLU A 84 2.34 -16.16 -7.78
N LEU A 85 1.43 -16.21 -6.80
CA LEU A 85 1.72 -15.89 -5.41
C LEU A 85 1.78 -17.19 -4.61
N ARG A 86 2.69 -17.25 -3.64
CA ARG A 86 2.74 -18.37 -2.69
C ARG A 86 1.49 -18.35 -1.81
N ALA A 87 1.02 -19.53 -1.44
CA ALA A 87 -0.13 -19.68 -0.54
C ALA A 87 0.06 -18.94 0.81
N THR A 88 1.31 -18.77 1.26
CA THR A 88 1.64 -18.04 2.51
C THR A 88 1.40 -16.53 2.46
N VAL A 89 1.13 -15.96 1.27
CA VAL A 89 0.88 -14.52 1.11
C VAL A 89 -0.56 -14.15 1.49
N PHE A 90 -1.47 -15.13 1.45
CA PHE A 90 -2.86 -14.93 1.83
C PHE A 90 -3.00 -14.95 3.35
N SER A 91 -3.45 -13.84 3.93
CA SER A 91 -3.83 -13.80 5.34
C SER A 91 -5.16 -14.50 5.49
N GLU A 92 -5.19 -15.55 6.32
CA GLU A 92 -6.43 -16.12 6.80
C GLU A 92 -7.06 -15.08 7.76
N LYS A 93 -8.28 -14.69 7.45
CA LYS A 93 -9.15 -14.00 8.40
C LYS A 93 -10.11 -15.02 8.98
#